data_AF-A0AAD7UBA2-F1
#
_entry.id   AF-A0AAD7UBA2-F1
#
_cell.length_a   1.000
_cell.length_b   1.000
_cell.length_c   1.000
_cell.angle_alpha   90.00
_cell.angle_beta   90.00
_cell.angle_gamma   90.00
#
_symmetry.space_group_name_H-M   'P 1'
#
loop_
_entity.id
_entity.type
_entity.pdbx_description
1 polymer ?
#
loop_
_entity_poly.entity_id
_entity_poly.type
_entity_poly.pdbx_seq_one_letter_code
_entity_poly.pdbx_strand_id
1 'polypeptide(L)'
;MQMTGRGATSESILSLFVARGKKFSARNLATAAHRVAKFGGRGNDNVRCDRRVIALADACQRCIREFNPQNLANTAWAFARAGIDAPQLFAAIADAALSRLGEFNPQDLANTAWAVATAGIEAPRLFAVIADDLANTAWAVATAGIEAPRLFAVIADVIPSRLKEFNPQNLANTAWAVATAGIEAPQLFDAIALAVRSLLGEFNPQELANAAWAFACVDWKKDPEFFAELAYIVVTDLDALDDRGLSSST
;
A
#
# COMPACT_ATOMS: atom_id res chain seq x y z
N MET A 1 32.89 3.22 0.17
CA MET A 1 32.96 4.63 0.59
C MET A 1 31.60 5.01 1.20
N GLN A 2 31.52 5.06 2.54
CA GLN A 2 30.29 5.30 3.28
C GLN A 2 29.83 6.77 3.12
N MET A 3 28.55 6.95 2.83
CA MET A 3 27.89 8.26 2.71
C MET A 3 27.52 8.83 4.09
N THR A 4 28.51 9.16 4.92
CA THR A 4 28.34 9.82 6.22
C THR A 4 29.07 11.17 6.21
N GLY A 5 28.37 12.21 5.76
CA GLY A 5 28.83 13.59 5.80
C GLY A 5 27.66 14.52 6.16
N ARG A 6 27.91 15.43 7.11
CA ARG A 6 26.93 16.37 7.70
C ARG A 6 26.15 17.13 6.62
N GLY A 7 24.83 17.21 6.79
CA GLY A 7 23.94 18.11 6.03
C GLY A 7 23.62 17.70 4.59
N ALA A 8 23.24 16.46 4.33
CA ALA A 8 22.72 16.08 3.01
C ALA A 8 21.41 16.84 2.72
N THR A 9 21.40 17.65 1.65
CA THR A 9 20.21 18.35 1.12
C THR A 9 19.86 17.75 -0.23
N SER A 10 18.62 17.92 -0.70
CA SER A 10 18.22 17.53 -2.06
C SER A 10 19.19 18.12 -3.10
N GLU A 11 19.58 19.38 -2.93
CA GLU A 11 20.52 20.10 -3.80
C GLU A 11 21.91 19.43 -3.89
N SER A 12 22.50 19.06 -2.75
CA SER A 12 23.83 18.45 -2.75
C SER A 12 23.82 17.03 -3.32
N ILE A 13 22.70 16.30 -3.16
CA ILE A 13 22.51 14.98 -3.74
C ILE A 13 22.37 15.07 -5.27
N LEU A 14 21.55 16.01 -5.76
CA LEU A 14 21.36 16.22 -7.20
C LEU A 14 22.64 16.71 -7.88
N SER A 15 23.40 17.60 -7.23
CA SER A 15 24.71 18.04 -7.71
C SER A 15 25.71 16.87 -7.79
N LEU A 16 25.73 16.00 -6.78
CA LEU A 16 26.56 14.80 -6.78
C LEU A 16 26.15 13.83 -7.91
N PHE A 17 24.84 13.66 -8.13
CA PHE A 17 24.32 12.85 -9.23
C PHE A 17 24.74 13.40 -10.59
N VAL A 18 24.66 14.71 -10.82
CA VAL A 18 25.14 15.31 -12.09
C VAL A 18 26.63 15.05 -12.29
N ALA A 19 27.44 15.24 -11.24
CA ALA A 19 28.89 15.09 -11.32
C ALA A 19 29.35 13.63 -11.50
N ARG A 20 28.64 12.66 -10.92
CA ARG A 20 29.13 11.27 -10.77
C ARG A 20 28.10 10.18 -11.11
N GLY A 21 26.91 10.53 -11.57
CA GLY A 21 25.78 9.61 -11.78
C GLY A 21 26.09 8.48 -12.76
N LYS A 22 26.95 8.70 -13.75
CA LYS A 22 27.43 7.65 -14.66
C LYS A 22 28.19 6.51 -13.97
N LYS A 23 28.70 6.72 -12.75
CA LYS A 23 29.40 5.72 -11.93
C LYS A 23 28.52 5.16 -10.81
N PHE A 24 27.25 5.56 -10.73
CA PHE A 24 26.36 5.06 -9.69
C PHE A 24 25.92 3.64 -10.06
N SER A 25 25.97 2.74 -9.09
CA SER A 25 25.25 1.46 -9.18
C SER A 25 23.75 1.68 -9.04
N ALA A 26 22.95 0.69 -9.43
CA ALA A 26 21.51 0.64 -9.18
C ALA A 26 21.12 1.03 -7.74
N ARG A 27 21.79 0.44 -6.74
CA ARG A 27 21.60 0.77 -5.33
C ARG A 27 21.87 2.23 -5.01
N ASN A 28 22.93 2.82 -5.59
CA ASN A 28 23.26 4.22 -5.37
C ASN A 28 22.22 5.16 -6.02
N LEU A 29 21.67 4.80 -7.17
CA LEU A 29 20.58 5.55 -7.82
C LEU A 29 19.30 5.53 -6.96
N ALA A 30 18.87 4.36 -6.51
CA ALA A 30 17.71 4.22 -5.62
C ALA A 30 17.90 4.99 -4.30
N THR A 31 19.12 4.93 -3.74
CA THR A 31 19.45 5.69 -2.52
C THR A 31 19.44 7.20 -2.77
N ALA A 32 19.93 7.66 -3.92
CA ALA A 32 19.89 9.07 -4.29
C ALA A 32 18.44 9.56 -4.42
N ALA A 33 17.59 8.82 -5.13
CA ALA A 33 16.16 9.12 -5.26
C ALA A 33 15.48 9.22 -3.89
N HIS A 34 15.65 8.21 -3.04
CA HIS A 34 15.09 8.19 -1.68
C HIS A 34 15.55 9.39 -0.85
N ARG A 35 16.85 9.74 -0.90
CA ARG A 35 17.37 10.89 -0.15
C ARG A 35 16.87 12.22 -0.72
N VAL A 36 16.76 12.37 -2.04
CA VAL A 36 16.17 13.57 -2.67
C VAL A 36 14.74 13.78 -2.19
N ALA A 37 13.91 12.74 -2.16
CA ALA A 37 12.54 12.83 -1.65
C ALA A 37 12.50 13.12 -0.14
N LYS A 38 13.35 12.45 0.65
CA LYS A 38 13.40 12.63 2.11
C LYS A 38 13.81 14.05 2.52
N PHE A 39 14.77 14.66 1.82
CA PHE A 39 15.27 16.00 2.13
C PHE A 39 14.62 17.11 1.30
N GLY A 40 13.87 16.75 0.26
CA GLY A 40 13.19 17.69 -0.64
C GLY A 40 11.86 18.21 -0.11
N GLY A 41 11.20 17.48 0.80
CA GLY A 41 9.86 17.81 1.29
C GLY A 41 8.75 17.34 0.35
N ARG A 42 7.59 16.99 0.91
CA ARG A 42 6.42 16.51 0.14
C ARG A 42 5.90 17.67 -0.72
N GLY A 43 5.77 17.46 -2.03
CA GLY A 43 5.18 18.46 -2.93
C GLY A 43 6.02 19.71 -3.19
N ASN A 44 7.32 19.72 -2.87
CA ASN A 44 8.18 20.89 -3.09
C ASN A 44 8.42 21.12 -4.60
N ASP A 45 7.84 22.20 -5.14
CA ASP A 45 7.93 22.53 -6.57
C ASP A 45 9.37 22.72 -7.07
N ASN A 46 10.30 23.16 -6.21
CA ASN A 46 11.70 23.28 -6.59
C ASN A 46 12.33 21.91 -6.89
N VAL A 47 11.88 20.84 -6.23
CA VAL A 47 12.35 19.47 -6.48
C VAL A 47 11.56 18.84 -7.63
N ARG A 48 10.24 19.04 -7.68
CA ARG A 48 9.36 18.48 -8.72
C ARG A 48 9.73 18.94 -10.11
N CYS A 49 10.08 20.22 -10.26
CA CYS A 49 10.42 20.83 -11.55
C CYS A 49 11.93 20.80 -11.85
N ASP A 50 12.75 20.18 -10.99
CA ASP A 50 14.20 20.12 -11.19
C ASP A 50 14.56 19.15 -12.32
N ARG A 51 15.22 19.65 -13.35
CA ARG A 51 15.68 18.86 -14.51
C ARG A 51 16.61 17.71 -14.11
N ARG A 52 17.35 17.86 -13.02
CA ARG A 52 18.25 16.83 -12.48
C ARG A 52 17.47 15.67 -11.87
N VAL A 53 16.28 15.93 -11.36
CA VAL A 53 15.37 14.90 -10.83
C VAL A 53 14.77 14.08 -11.97
N ILE A 54 14.41 14.73 -13.08
CA ILE A 54 13.99 14.04 -14.32
C ILE A 54 15.13 13.14 -14.83
N ALA A 55 16.35 13.67 -14.91
CA ALA A 55 17.51 12.89 -15.33
C ALA A 55 17.84 11.70 -14.38
N LEU A 56 17.55 11.86 -13.08
CA LEU A 56 17.66 10.77 -12.11
C LEU A 56 16.58 9.71 -12.34
N ALA A 57 15.35 10.10 -12.66
CA ALA A 57 14.27 9.19 -13.05
C ALA A 57 14.66 8.35 -14.27
N ASP A 58 15.18 8.99 -15.32
CA ASP A 58 15.64 8.31 -16.54
C ASP A 58 16.79 7.33 -16.24
N ALA A 59 17.70 7.70 -15.32
CA ALA A 59 18.79 6.82 -14.90
C ALA A 59 18.28 5.60 -14.13
N CYS A 60 17.32 5.79 -13.21
CA CYS A 60 16.66 4.69 -12.52
C CYS A 60 15.94 3.76 -13.51
N GLN A 61 15.21 4.32 -14.48
CA GLN A 61 14.49 3.54 -15.49
C GLN A 61 15.44 2.67 -16.34
N ARG A 62 16.58 3.22 -16.79
CA ARG A 62 17.58 2.45 -17.55
C ARG A 62 18.16 1.27 -16.75
N CYS A 63 18.30 1.44 -15.44
CA CYS A 63 18.86 0.41 -14.54
C CYS A 63 17.79 -0.46 -13.86
N ILE A 64 16.52 -0.38 -14.28
CA ILE A 64 15.39 -1.02 -13.55
C ILE A 64 15.57 -2.53 -13.38
N ARG A 65 16.21 -3.20 -14.35
CA ARG A 65 16.46 -4.65 -14.32
C ARG A 65 17.47 -5.06 -13.24
N GLU A 66 18.35 -4.14 -12.84
CA GLU A 66 19.37 -4.34 -11.81
C GLU A 66 18.83 -4.03 -10.39
N PHE A 67 17.62 -3.45 -10.28
CA PHE A 67 17.04 -3.11 -8.99
C PHE A 67 16.53 -4.38 -8.31
N ASN A 68 16.87 -4.57 -7.03
CA ASN A 68 16.19 -5.55 -6.19
C ASN A 68 14.81 -5.01 -5.73
N PRO A 69 13.94 -5.83 -5.11
CA PRO A 69 12.63 -5.40 -4.63
C PRO A 69 12.65 -4.12 -3.78
N GLN A 70 13.58 -4.03 -2.84
CA GLN A 70 13.76 -2.85 -2.00
C GLN A 70 14.16 -1.60 -2.80
N ASN A 71 14.97 -1.74 -3.86
CA ASN A 71 15.33 -0.62 -4.74
C ASN A 71 14.15 -0.17 -5.58
N LEU A 72 13.32 -1.10 -6.07
CA LEU A 72 12.06 -0.79 -6.76
C LEU A 72 11.13 0.01 -5.84
N ALA A 73 10.85 -0.52 -4.64
CA ALA A 73 9.97 0.08 -3.65
C ALA A 73 10.44 1.47 -3.21
N ASN A 74 11.71 1.60 -2.82
CA ASN A 74 12.27 2.89 -2.39
C ASN A 74 12.25 3.94 -3.50
N THR A 75 12.47 3.53 -4.75
CA THR A 75 12.43 4.44 -5.90
C THR A 75 10.99 4.88 -6.15
N ALA A 76 10.05 3.94 -6.26
CA ALA A 76 8.64 4.24 -6.45
C ALA A 76 8.14 5.22 -5.39
N TRP A 77 8.37 4.89 -4.12
CA TRP A 77 7.97 5.71 -2.99
C TRP A 77 8.60 7.11 -3.05
N ALA A 78 9.89 7.22 -3.41
CA ALA A 78 10.58 8.50 -3.48
C ALA A 78 9.94 9.44 -4.50
N PHE A 79 9.71 8.94 -5.72
CA PHE A 79 9.11 9.74 -6.79
C PHE A 79 7.65 10.10 -6.48
N ALA A 80 6.87 9.16 -5.94
CA ALA A 80 5.48 9.40 -5.57
C ALA A 80 5.37 10.41 -4.41
N ARG A 81 6.17 10.25 -3.35
CA ARG A 81 6.19 11.16 -2.19
C ARG A 81 6.61 12.57 -2.58
N ALA A 82 7.57 12.70 -3.48
CA ALA A 82 8.01 14.01 -3.96
C ALA A 82 6.98 14.65 -4.92
N GLY A 83 5.98 13.90 -5.40
CA GLY A 83 5.00 14.38 -6.37
C GLY A 83 5.61 14.62 -7.75
N ILE A 84 6.65 13.86 -8.10
CA ILE A 84 7.34 13.95 -9.39
C ILE A 84 6.54 13.13 -10.40
N ASP A 85 6.19 13.76 -11.52
CA ASP A 85 5.53 13.07 -12.63
C ASP A 85 6.57 12.28 -13.44
N ALA A 86 6.52 10.94 -13.34
CA ALA A 86 7.46 10.03 -13.98
C ALA A 86 6.75 8.74 -14.46
N PRO A 87 5.73 8.85 -15.33
CA PRO A 87 4.81 7.75 -15.61
C PRO A 87 5.51 6.53 -16.23
N GLN A 88 6.54 6.74 -17.06
CA GLN A 88 7.31 5.65 -17.65
C GLN A 88 8.15 4.90 -16.60
N LEU A 89 8.66 5.60 -15.58
CA LEU A 89 9.37 4.97 -14.47
C LEU A 89 8.43 4.13 -13.61
N PHE A 90 7.25 4.67 -13.26
CA PHE A 90 6.26 3.94 -12.47
C PHE A 90 5.72 2.70 -13.21
N ALA A 91 5.45 2.80 -14.51
CA ALA A 91 5.06 1.66 -15.33
C ALA A 91 6.17 0.59 -15.36
N ALA A 92 7.43 0.99 -15.57
CA ALA A 92 8.57 0.07 -15.54
C ALA A 92 8.76 -0.60 -14.17
N ILE A 93 8.52 0.13 -13.08
CA ILE A 93 8.53 -0.43 -11.72
C ILE A 93 7.41 -1.45 -11.55
N ALA A 94 6.18 -1.14 -12.00
CA ALA A 94 5.05 -2.04 -11.89
C ALA A 94 5.30 -3.37 -12.64
N ASP A 95 5.82 -3.30 -13.86
CA ASP A 95 6.17 -4.49 -14.66
C ASP A 95 7.30 -5.30 -14.02
N ALA A 96 8.33 -4.63 -13.51
CA ALA A 96 9.45 -5.28 -12.83
C ALA A 96 9.01 -5.94 -11.52
N ALA A 97 8.12 -5.29 -10.75
CA ALA A 97 7.55 -5.83 -9.53
C ALA A 97 6.70 -7.07 -9.82
N LEU A 98 5.82 -7.01 -10.83
CA LEU A 98 4.98 -8.13 -11.25
C LEU A 98 5.82 -9.37 -11.62
N SER A 99 6.99 -9.17 -12.23
CA SER A 99 7.89 -10.25 -12.63
C SER A 99 8.65 -10.89 -11.46
N ARG A 100 8.65 -10.26 -10.26
CA ARG A 100 9.48 -10.65 -9.10
C ARG A 100 8.69 -10.66 -7.80
N LEU A 101 7.38 -10.82 -7.85
CA LEU A 101 6.50 -10.70 -6.68
C LEU A 101 6.95 -11.52 -5.48
N GLY A 102 7.36 -12.78 -5.70
CA GLY A 102 7.83 -13.66 -4.63
C GLY A 102 9.14 -13.24 -3.94
N GLU A 103 9.83 -12.23 -4.46
CA GLU A 103 11.03 -11.66 -3.84
C GLU A 103 10.72 -10.45 -2.94
N PHE A 104 9.53 -9.87 -3.02
CA PHE A 104 9.15 -8.72 -2.21
C PHE A 104 8.79 -9.17 -0.79
N ASN A 105 9.25 -8.42 0.21
CA ASN A 105 8.61 -8.47 1.51
C ASN A 105 7.32 -7.63 1.46
N PRO A 106 6.38 -7.82 2.42
CA PRO A 106 5.10 -7.12 2.41
C PRO A 106 5.22 -5.60 2.39
N GLN A 107 6.19 -5.03 3.11
CA GLN A 107 6.37 -3.57 3.18
C GLN A 107 6.85 -2.97 1.85
N ASP A 108 7.79 -3.63 1.18
CA ASP A 108 8.29 -3.19 -0.13
C ASP A 108 7.20 -3.30 -1.20
N LEU A 109 6.38 -4.36 -1.13
CA LEU A 109 5.25 -4.55 -2.03
C LEU A 109 4.18 -3.46 -1.82
N ALA A 110 3.84 -3.19 -0.57
CA ALA A 110 2.92 -2.13 -0.15
C ALA A 110 3.36 -0.75 -0.66
N ASN A 111 4.63 -0.40 -0.45
CA ASN A 111 5.18 0.88 -0.90
C ASN A 111 5.15 1.01 -2.43
N THR A 112 5.40 -0.09 -3.13
CA THR A 112 5.33 -0.13 -4.61
C THR A 112 3.89 0.09 -5.09
N ALA A 113 2.93 -0.64 -4.52
CA ALA A 113 1.51 -0.50 -4.83
C ALA A 113 1.00 0.91 -4.55
N TRP A 114 1.30 1.45 -3.37
CA TRP A 114 0.97 2.82 -2.98
C TRP A 114 1.52 3.83 -3.96
N ALA A 115 2.78 3.71 -4.35
CA ALA A 115 3.44 4.63 -5.25
C ALA A 115 2.84 4.60 -6.66
N VAL A 116 2.57 3.40 -7.21
CA VAL A 116 1.94 3.22 -8.52
C VAL A 116 0.52 3.80 -8.54
N ALA A 117 -0.27 3.55 -7.49
CA ALA A 117 -1.61 4.12 -7.34
C ALA A 117 -1.56 5.65 -7.15
N THR A 118 -0.61 6.14 -6.36
CA THR A 118 -0.42 7.59 -6.13
C THR A 118 -0.02 8.31 -7.42
N ALA A 119 0.78 7.66 -8.26
CA ALA A 119 1.14 8.19 -9.57
C ALA A 119 -0.01 8.11 -10.60
N GLY A 120 -1.13 7.45 -10.28
CA GLY A 120 -2.25 7.29 -11.22
C GLY A 120 -1.93 6.34 -12.38
N ILE A 121 -0.98 5.41 -12.19
CA ILE A 121 -0.64 4.43 -13.23
C ILE A 121 -1.60 3.26 -13.18
N GLU A 122 -2.21 2.97 -14.32
CA GLU A 122 -3.03 1.77 -14.51
C GLU A 122 -2.12 0.53 -14.53
N ALA A 123 -2.15 -0.23 -13.43
CA ALA A 123 -1.42 -1.49 -13.31
C ALA A 123 -2.34 -2.62 -12.83
N PRO A 124 -3.41 -2.95 -13.58
CA PRO A 124 -4.46 -3.87 -13.12
C PRO A 124 -3.91 -5.25 -12.78
N ARG A 125 -2.86 -5.73 -13.47
CA ARG A 125 -2.21 -7.01 -13.15
C ARG A 125 -1.41 -6.96 -11.86
N LEU A 126 -0.70 -5.86 -11.60
CA LEU A 126 0.00 -5.69 -10.32
C LEU A 126 -1.03 -5.71 -9.20
N PHE A 127 -2.03 -4.82 -9.26
CA PHE A 127 -3.13 -4.73 -8.30
C PHE A 127 -3.90 -6.03 -8.18
N ALA A 128 -4.05 -6.80 -9.27
CA ALA A 128 -4.67 -8.10 -9.21
C ALA A 128 -3.81 -9.09 -8.41
N VAL A 129 -2.54 -9.27 -8.74
CA VAL A 129 -1.76 -10.29 -8.04
C VAL A 129 -1.51 -9.91 -6.59
N ILE A 130 -1.41 -8.61 -6.29
CA ILE A 130 -1.34 -8.20 -4.90
C ILE A 130 -2.69 -8.27 -4.21
N ALA A 131 -3.83 -8.58 -4.83
CA ALA A 131 -5.14 -8.48 -4.15
C ALA A 131 -5.33 -9.39 -2.94
N ASP A 132 -4.79 -10.60 -2.98
CA ASP A 132 -4.83 -11.51 -1.83
C ASP A 132 -3.89 -10.99 -0.72
N ASP A 133 -2.77 -10.38 -1.13
CA ASP A 133 -1.90 -9.57 -0.28
C ASP A 133 -2.45 -8.16 -0.02
N LEU A 134 -3.54 -7.70 -0.67
CA LEU A 134 -4.01 -6.31 -0.62
C LEU A 134 -4.81 -6.13 0.62
N ALA A 135 -5.56 -7.15 1.06
CA ALA A 135 -6.16 -7.11 2.38
C ALA A 135 -5.08 -6.89 3.46
N ASN A 136 -4.01 -7.67 3.42
CA ASN A 136 -2.90 -7.58 4.38
C ASN A 136 -2.04 -6.32 4.20
N THR A 137 -1.86 -5.87 2.96
CA THR A 137 -1.12 -4.65 2.59
C THR A 137 -1.91 -3.41 2.96
N ALA A 138 -3.20 -3.37 2.62
CA ALA A 138 -4.12 -2.29 2.98
C ALA A 138 -4.20 -2.17 4.50
N TRP A 139 -4.35 -3.31 5.18
CA TRP A 139 -4.27 -3.37 6.63
C TRP A 139 -2.94 -2.82 7.14
N ALA A 140 -1.80 -3.33 6.67
CA ALA A 140 -0.48 -2.85 7.10
C ALA A 140 -0.26 -1.34 6.85
N VAL A 141 -0.70 -0.83 5.70
CA VAL A 141 -0.62 0.60 5.34
C VAL A 141 -1.52 1.44 6.27
N ALA A 142 -2.76 0.99 6.52
CA ALA A 142 -3.70 1.65 7.43
C ALA A 142 -3.19 1.63 8.88
N THR A 143 -2.72 0.49 9.37
CA THR A 143 -2.14 0.33 10.73
C THR A 143 -0.88 1.16 10.90
N ALA A 144 -0.06 1.31 9.86
CA ALA A 144 1.12 2.18 9.88
C ALA A 144 0.77 3.68 9.85
N GLY A 145 -0.51 4.06 9.73
CA GLY A 145 -0.95 5.45 9.65
C GLY A 145 -0.48 6.15 8.36
N ILE A 146 -0.19 5.39 7.31
CA ILE A 146 0.27 5.94 6.04
C ILE A 146 -0.93 6.43 5.25
N GLU A 147 -0.99 7.74 5.00
CA GLU A 147 -2.01 8.34 4.13
C GLU A 147 -1.88 7.83 2.69
N ALA A 148 -2.83 7.00 2.29
CA ALA A 148 -2.82 6.28 1.02
C ALA A 148 -4.19 6.30 0.30
N PRO A 149 -4.92 7.43 0.22
CA PRO A 149 -6.31 7.44 -0.26
C PRO A 149 -6.46 6.90 -1.69
N ARG A 150 -5.47 7.14 -2.56
CA ARG A 150 -5.48 6.60 -3.93
C ARG A 150 -5.30 5.09 -3.99
N LEU A 151 -4.49 4.52 -3.11
CA LEU A 151 -4.34 3.06 -3.01
C LEU A 151 -5.66 2.44 -2.55
N PHE A 152 -6.28 2.99 -1.50
CA PHE A 152 -7.56 2.50 -0.98
C PHE A 152 -8.70 2.67 -1.99
N ALA A 153 -8.73 3.73 -2.80
CA ALA A 153 -9.68 3.87 -3.89
C ALA A 153 -9.51 2.78 -4.95
N VAL A 154 -8.27 2.50 -5.38
CA VAL A 154 -7.99 1.41 -6.32
C VAL A 154 -8.39 0.05 -5.74
N ILE A 155 -8.11 -0.18 -4.45
CA ILE A 155 -8.54 -1.38 -3.72
C ILE A 155 -10.06 -1.51 -3.76
N ALA A 156 -10.78 -0.43 -3.45
CA ALA A 156 -12.23 -0.39 -3.45
C ALA A 156 -12.85 -0.68 -4.81
N ASP A 157 -12.19 -0.27 -5.90
CA ASP A 157 -12.66 -0.53 -7.26
C ASP A 157 -12.36 -1.96 -7.74
N VAL A 158 -11.20 -2.52 -7.35
CA VAL A 158 -10.74 -3.83 -7.87
C VAL A 158 -11.36 -5.00 -7.11
N ILE A 159 -11.40 -4.93 -5.77
CA ILE A 159 -11.78 -6.06 -4.91
C ILE A 159 -13.19 -6.60 -5.16
N PRO A 160 -14.25 -5.78 -5.42
CA PRO A 160 -15.61 -6.30 -5.59
C PRO A 160 -15.71 -7.42 -6.63
N SER A 161 -14.91 -7.35 -7.70
CA SER A 161 -14.89 -8.36 -8.77
C SER A 161 -14.19 -9.68 -8.40
N ARG A 162 -13.55 -9.76 -7.23
CA ARG A 162 -12.67 -10.85 -6.80
C ARG A 162 -12.91 -11.36 -5.38
N LEU A 163 -13.97 -10.90 -4.71
CA LEU A 163 -14.30 -11.32 -3.35
C LEU A 163 -14.42 -12.85 -3.16
N LYS A 164 -14.75 -13.59 -4.22
CA LYS A 164 -14.77 -15.06 -4.21
C LYS A 164 -13.41 -15.72 -3.92
N GLU A 165 -12.31 -14.98 -4.07
CA GLU A 165 -10.95 -15.44 -3.80
C GLU A 165 -10.53 -15.13 -2.35
N PHE A 166 -11.35 -14.37 -1.61
CA PHE A 166 -11.01 -13.89 -0.27
C PHE A 166 -11.52 -14.87 0.80
N ASN A 167 -10.66 -15.15 1.78
CA ASN A 167 -11.04 -15.84 3.00
C ASN A 167 -11.64 -14.84 4.03
N PRO A 168 -12.24 -15.32 5.14
CA PRO A 168 -12.81 -14.46 6.19
C PRO A 168 -11.87 -13.35 6.70
N GLN A 169 -10.61 -13.70 6.97
CA GLN A 169 -9.59 -12.75 7.41
C GLN A 169 -9.38 -11.62 6.41
N ASN A 170 -9.25 -11.94 5.13
CA ASN A 170 -9.01 -10.97 4.06
C ASN A 170 -10.22 -10.03 3.88
N LEU A 171 -11.45 -10.55 4.00
CA LEU A 171 -12.67 -9.75 3.96
C LEU A 171 -12.70 -8.73 5.11
N ALA A 172 -12.46 -9.19 6.34
CA ALA A 172 -12.43 -8.33 7.53
C ALA A 172 -11.33 -7.27 7.45
N ASN A 173 -10.11 -7.66 7.08
CA ASN A 173 -8.97 -6.74 6.96
C ASN A 173 -9.19 -5.68 5.88
N THR A 174 -9.82 -6.04 4.76
CA THR A 174 -10.15 -5.10 3.68
C THR A 174 -11.18 -4.08 4.14
N ALA A 175 -12.29 -4.53 4.73
CA ALA A 175 -13.34 -3.65 5.25
C ALA A 175 -12.76 -2.67 6.27
N TRP A 176 -11.99 -3.19 7.22
CA TRP A 176 -11.32 -2.39 8.24
C TRP A 176 -10.38 -1.36 7.63
N ALA A 177 -9.48 -1.76 6.73
CA ALA A 177 -8.49 -0.85 6.16
C ALA A 177 -9.13 0.29 5.36
N VAL A 178 -10.18 0.00 4.57
CA VAL A 178 -10.91 1.02 3.80
C VAL A 178 -11.69 1.96 4.72
N ALA A 179 -12.33 1.44 5.77
CA ALA A 179 -13.02 2.24 6.79
C ALA A 179 -12.04 3.15 7.56
N THR A 180 -10.91 2.61 8.02
CA THR A 180 -9.85 3.37 8.72
C THR A 180 -9.27 4.46 7.83
N ALA A 181 -9.16 4.21 6.52
CA ALA A 181 -8.71 5.20 5.55
C ALA A 181 -9.73 6.30 5.25
N GLY A 182 -10.98 6.16 5.71
CA GLY A 182 -12.06 7.11 5.46
C GLY A 182 -12.48 7.20 3.99
N ILE A 183 -12.34 6.10 3.23
CA ILE A 183 -12.72 6.07 1.82
C ILE A 183 -14.18 5.64 1.69
N GLU A 184 -14.98 6.46 1.00
CA GLU A 184 -16.34 6.11 0.62
C GLU A 184 -16.32 5.04 -0.47
N ALA A 185 -16.71 3.81 -0.11
CA ALA A 185 -16.68 2.65 -1.01
C ALA A 185 -17.97 1.81 -0.92
N PRO A 186 -19.17 2.38 -1.19
CA PRO A 186 -20.44 1.70 -0.92
C PRO A 186 -20.58 0.38 -1.67
N GLN A 187 -20.09 0.28 -2.92
CA GLN A 187 -20.13 -0.96 -3.70
C GLN A 187 -19.27 -2.06 -3.08
N LEU A 188 -18.10 -1.71 -2.52
CA LEU A 188 -17.25 -2.65 -1.82
C LEU A 188 -17.93 -3.17 -0.55
N PHE A 189 -18.49 -2.28 0.28
CA PHE A 189 -19.16 -2.69 1.52
C PHE A 189 -20.40 -3.55 1.26
N ASP A 190 -21.19 -3.25 0.23
CA ASP A 190 -22.31 -4.10 -0.18
C ASP A 190 -21.84 -5.52 -0.56
N ALA A 191 -20.77 -5.59 -1.34
CA ALA A 191 -20.24 -6.87 -1.81
C ALA A 191 -19.57 -7.67 -0.67
N ILE A 192 -18.85 -7.00 0.24
CA ILE A 192 -18.30 -7.62 1.45
C ILE A 192 -19.42 -8.13 2.36
N ALA A 193 -20.52 -7.39 2.56
CA ALA A 193 -21.62 -7.84 3.40
C ALA A 193 -22.22 -9.17 2.92
N LEU A 194 -22.39 -9.30 1.60
CA LEU A 194 -22.86 -10.55 0.98
C LEU A 194 -21.87 -11.70 1.18
N ALA A 195 -20.57 -11.43 1.03
CA ALA A 195 -19.52 -12.43 1.23
C ALA A 195 -19.42 -12.87 2.71
N VAL A 196 -19.46 -11.93 3.65
CA VAL A 196 -19.45 -12.20 5.10
C VAL A 196 -20.61 -13.10 5.48
N ARG A 197 -21.82 -12.83 4.99
CA ARG A 197 -22.99 -13.70 5.23
C ARG A 197 -22.82 -15.11 4.69
N SER A 198 -22.24 -15.22 3.50
CA SER A 198 -22.04 -16.53 2.86
C SER A 198 -21.02 -17.40 3.60
N LEU A 199 -20.10 -16.77 4.35
CA LEU A 199 -19.00 -17.41 5.07
C LEU A 199 -19.12 -17.25 6.59
N LEU A 200 -20.30 -16.87 7.12
CA LEU A 200 -20.48 -16.38 8.49
C LEU A 200 -19.89 -17.34 9.55
N GLY A 201 -20.05 -18.65 9.35
CA GLY A 201 -19.53 -19.70 10.24
C GLY A 201 -18.04 -20.04 10.07
N GLU A 202 -17.34 -19.42 9.12
CA GLU A 202 -15.89 -19.60 8.92
C GLU A 202 -15.07 -18.47 9.58
N PHE A 203 -15.71 -17.36 9.96
CA PHE A 203 -15.05 -16.27 10.64
C PHE A 203 -14.71 -16.65 12.09
N ASN A 204 -13.54 -16.25 12.55
CA ASN A 204 -13.28 -16.21 13.99
C ASN A 204 -13.83 -14.90 14.62
N PRO A 205 -13.94 -14.82 15.96
CA PRO A 205 -14.53 -13.64 16.60
C PRO A 205 -13.76 -12.33 16.37
N GLN A 206 -12.44 -12.37 16.20
CA GLN A 206 -11.64 -11.17 15.90
C GLN A 206 -11.97 -10.62 14.50
N GLU A 207 -12.15 -11.50 13.52
CA GLU A 207 -12.51 -11.12 12.16
C GLU A 207 -13.94 -10.55 12.09
N LEU A 208 -14.88 -11.15 12.83
CA LEU A 208 -16.24 -10.62 12.98
C LEU A 208 -16.23 -9.23 13.64
N ALA A 209 -15.43 -9.05 14.69
CA ALA A 209 -15.30 -7.76 15.36
C ALA A 209 -14.72 -6.69 14.43
N ASN A 210 -13.68 -7.02 13.66
CA ASN A 210 -13.09 -6.11 12.67
C ASN A 210 -14.10 -5.73 11.57
N ALA A 211 -14.86 -6.70 11.05
CA ALA A 211 -15.91 -6.43 10.09
C ALA A 211 -16.99 -5.52 10.70
N ALA A 212 -17.55 -5.88 11.86
CA ALA A 212 -18.58 -5.09 12.53
C ALA A 212 -18.14 -3.64 12.78
N TRP A 213 -16.91 -3.44 13.28
CA TRP A 213 -16.36 -2.10 13.47
C TRP A 213 -16.27 -1.32 12.15
N ALA A 214 -15.79 -1.95 11.08
CA ALA A 214 -15.66 -1.32 9.77
C ALA A 214 -17.01 -0.85 9.22
N PHE A 215 -18.02 -1.71 9.26
CA PHE A 215 -19.38 -1.38 8.80
C PHE A 215 -20.03 -0.28 9.64
N ALA A 216 -19.76 -0.25 10.95
CA ALA A 216 -20.21 0.84 11.82
C ALA A 216 -19.52 2.18 11.50
N CYS A 217 -18.22 2.16 11.22
CA CYS A 217 -17.44 3.35 10.88
C CYS A 217 -17.91 4.04 9.60
N VAL A 218 -18.36 3.28 8.61
CA VAL A 218 -18.88 3.83 7.35
C VAL A 218 -20.39 4.09 7.38
N ASP A 219 -21.02 4.00 8.56
CA ASP A 219 -22.46 4.20 8.77
C ASP A 219 -23.33 3.35 7.81
N TRP A 220 -22.91 2.10 7.56
CA TRP A 220 -23.63 1.23 6.63
C TRP A 220 -24.96 0.74 7.24
N LYS A 221 -26.07 1.23 6.68
CA LYS A 221 -27.44 1.08 7.22
C LYS A 221 -28.39 0.27 6.35
N LYS A 222 -27.88 -0.41 5.32
CA LYS A 222 -28.73 -1.10 4.34
C LYS A 222 -29.40 -2.35 4.90
N ASP A 223 -28.82 -2.93 5.94
CA ASP A 223 -29.32 -4.15 6.54
C ASP A 223 -29.18 -4.13 8.07
N PRO A 224 -30.28 -3.90 8.80
CA PRO A 224 -30.28 -3.93 10.26
C PRO A 224 -30.00 -5.31 10.88
N GLU A 225 -30.29 -6.40 10.16
CA GLU A 225 -30.09 -7.77 10.67
C GLU A 225 -28.62 -8.19 10.61
N PHE A 226 -27.84 -7.60 9.70
CA PHE A 226 -26.41 -7.89 9.56
C PHE A 226 -25.63 -7.77 10.88
N PHE A 227 -25.82 -6.70 11.64
CA PHE A 227 -25.13 -6.54 12.94
C PHE A 227 -25.63 -7.55 13.99
N ALA A 228 -26.91 -7.93 13.95
CA ALA A 228 -27.47 -8.93 14.85
C ALA A 228 -26.90 -10.32 14.57
N GLU A 229 -26.72 -10.67 13.29
CA GLU A 229 -26.08 -11.93 12.85
C GLU A 229 -24.63 -12.01 13.32
N LEU A 230 -23.84 -10.95 13.10
CA LEU A 230 -22.45 -10.89 13.57
C LEU A 230 -22.37 -11.03 15.10
N ALA A 231 -23.22 -10.30 15.83
CA ALA A 231 -23.23 -10.32 17.29
C ALA A 231 -23.64 -11.70 17.83
N TYR A 232 -24.62 -12.36 17.20
CA TYR A 232 -25.05 -13.69 17.59
C TYR A 232 -23.89 -14.70 17.55
N ILE A 233 -23.13 -14.73 16.46
CA ILE A 233 -21.98 -15.66 16.33
C ILE A 233 -20.89 -15.33 17.34
N VAL A 234 -20.52 -14.06 17.48
CA VAL A 234 -19.51 -13.67 18.47
C VAL A 234 -19.91 -14.16 19.86
N VAL A 235 -21.19 -13.99 20.24
CA VAL A 235 -21.71 -14.42 21.55
C VAL A 235 -21.74 -15.94 21.71
N THR A 236 -22.10 -16.69 20.66
CA THR A 236 -22.11 -18.16 20.72
C THR A 236 -20.72 -18.78 20.74
N ASP A 237 -19.72 -18.08 20.19
CA ASP A 237 -18.31 -18.51 20.19
C ASP A 237 -17.46 -17.88 21.32
N LEU A 238 -18.08 -17.14 22.25
CA LEU A 238 -17.39 -16.51 23.39
C LEU A 238 -16.64 -17.51 24.27
N ASP A 239 -17.14 -18.74 24.41
CA ASP A 239 -16.46 -19.80 25.17
C ASP A 239 -15.10 -20.22 24.57
N ALA A 240 -14.82 -19.85 23.31
CA ALA A 240 -13.55 -20.12 22.63
C ALA A 240 -12.51 -18.99 22.75
N LEU A 241 -12.89 -17.82 23.29
CA LEU A 241 -12.04 -16.62 23.36
C LEU A 241 -11.16 -16.53 24.62
N ASP A 242 -11.46 -17.33 25.65
CA ASP A 242 -10.90 -17.14 27.00
C ASP A 242 -9.41 -17.58 27.14
N ASP A 243 -8.87 -18.35 26.20
CA ASP A 243 -7.53 -18.95 26.39
C ASP A 243 -6.35 -18.17 25.77
N ARG A 244 -6.54 -17.18 24.87
CA ARG A 244 -5.40 -16.47 24.22
C ARG A 244 -5.59 -15.00 23.84
N GLY A 245 -6.68 -14.33 24.21
CA GLY A 245 -7.09 -13.11 23.47
C GLY A 245 -6.95 -11.74 24.12
N LEU A 246 -6.87 -11.60 25.46
CA LEU A 246 -7.17 -10.30 26.10
C LEU A 246 -6.10 -9.72 27.03
N SER A 247 -4.84 -10.18 26.98
CA SER A 247 -3.75 -9.52 27.73
C SER A 247 -2.71 -8.87 26.81
N SER A 248 -2.99 -7.65 26.36
CA SER A 248 -2.00 -6.54 26.30
C SER A 248 -2.57 -5.33 25.56
N SER A 249 -3.19 -4.42 26.32
CA SER A 249 -3.26 -2.99 25.99
C SER A 249 -3.74 -2.23 27.24
N THR A 250 -2.80 -1.95 28.14
CA THR A 250 -2.82 -0.76 29.02
C THR A 250 -1.73 0.18 28.56
#